data_AF-A0A497M130-F1
#
_entry.id   AF-A0A497M130-F1
#
_cell.length_a   1.000
_cell.length_b   1.000
_cell.length_c   1.000
_cell.angle_alpha   90.00
_cell.angle_beta   90.00
_cell.angle_gamma   90.00
#
_symmetry.space_group_name_H-M   'P 1'
#
loop_
_entity.id
_entity.type
_entity.pdbx_description
1 polymer ?
#
loop_
_entity_poly.entity_id
_entity_poly.type
_entity_poly.pdbx_seq_one_letter_code
_entity_poly.pdbx_strand_id
1 'polypeptide(L)' 'MKSEWERLIERFIREGILKSDKVIRAMRLVSRDKFLPENLRGYAAVDTPLRIG' A
#
# COMPACT_ATOMS: atom_id res chain seq x y z
N MET A 1 11.01 -13.21 -1.76
CA MET A 1 10.61 -12.23 -2.80
C MET A 1 9.75 -11.16 -2.13
N LYS A 2 9.98 -9.85 -2.36
CA LYS A 2 9.18 -8.78 -1.73
C LYS A 2 7.76 -8.74 -2.33
N SER A 3 6.74 -8.49 -1.50
CA SER A 3 5.36 -8.32 -1.95
C SER A 3 5.21 -7.02 -2.76
N GLU A 4 4.17 -6.94 -3.60
CA GLU A 4 3.84 -5.71 -4.34
C GLU A 4 3.56 -4.53 -3.40
N TRP A 5 3.01 -4.81 -2.21
CA TRP A 5 2.80 -3.81 -1.16
C TRP A 5 4.11 -3.23 -0.61
N GLU A 6 5.11 -4.07 -0.33
CA GLU A 6 6.42 -3.58 0.14
C GLU A 6 7.13 -2.76 -0.95
N ARG A 7 6.99 -3.17 -2.23
CA ARG A 7 7.53 -2.40 -3.37
C ARG A 7 6.89 -1.01 -3.48
N LEU A 8 5.57 -0.90 -3.25
CA LEU A 8 4.87 0.38 -3.21
C LEU A 8 5.41 1.27 -2.09
N ILE A 9 5.57 0.73 -0.88
CA ILE A 9 6.10 1.46 0.28
C ILE A 9 7.53 1.96 -0.02
N GLU A 10 8.40 1.11 -0.56
CA GLU A 10 9.76 1.49 -0.94
C GLU A 10 9.80 2.58 -2.02
N ARG A 11 8.90 2.49 -3.01
CA ARG A 11 8.73 3.54 -4.02
C ARG A 11 8.34 4.87 -3.38
N PHE A 12 7.33 4.87 -2.51
CA PHE A 12 6.88 6.09 -1.84
C PHE A 12 7.92 6.71 -0.89
N ILE A 13 8.77 5.90 -0.27
CA ILE A 13 9.92 6.41 0.51
C ILE A 13 10.91 7.13 -0.42
N ARG A 14 11.27 6.50 -1.56
CA ARG A 14 12.19 7.10 -2.54
C ARG A 14 11.65 8.37 -3.19
N GLU A 15 10.35 8.43 -3.43
CA GLU A 15 9.65 9.61 -3.99
C GLU A 15 9.43 10.72 -2.94
N GLY A 16 9.74 10.47 -1.67
CA GLY A 16 9.54 11.44 -0.59
C GLY A 16 8.08 11.64 -0.20
N ILE A 17 7.17 10.74 -0.59
CA ILE A 17 5.76 10.73 -0.15
C ILE A 17 5.69 10.26 1.31
N LEU A 18 6.36 9.14 1.62
CA LEU A 18 6.47 8.64 2.98
C LEU A 18 7.73 9.16 3.66
N LYS A 19 7.54 10.08 4.62
CA LYS A 19 8.66 10.76 5.32
C LYS A 19 8.82 10.35 6.78
N SER A 20 7.77 9.85 7.42
CA SER A 20 7.81 9.54 8.85
C SER A 20 7.86 8.04 9.10
N ASP A 21 8.75 7.64 10.00
CA ASP A 21 8.88 6.22 10.38
C ASP A 21 7.57 5.67 10.97
N LYS A 22 6.80 6.51 11.67
CA LYS A 22 5.50 6.11 12.23
C LYS A 22 4.52 5.71 11.13
N VAL A 23 4.42 6.49 10.04
CA VAL A 23 3.53 6.18 8.91
C VAL A 23 4.05 4.98 8.12
N ILE A 24 5.35 4.89 7.87
CA ILE A 24 5.97 3.76 7.17
C ILE A 24 5.68 2.45 7.92
N ARG A 25 5.87 2.44 9.24
CA ARG A 25 5.54 1.27 10.08
C ARG A 25 4.05 0.92 10.02
N ALA A 26 3.17 1.92 10.07
CA ALA A 26 1.73 1.70 10.01
C ALA A 26 1.31 1.05 8.68
N MET A 27 1.84 1.54 7.55
CA MET A 27 1.57 0.97 6.22
C MET A 27 2.11 -0.45 6.08
N ARG A 28 3.28 -0.77 6.65
CA ARG A 28 3.82 -2.15 6.66
C ARG A 28 2.99 -3.10 7.52
N LEU A 29 2.42 -2.61 8.63
CA LEU A 29 1.64 -3.42 9.55
C LEU A 29 0.24 -3.76 8.99
N VAL A 30 -0.36 -2.82 8.27
CA VAL A 30 -1.74 -2.94 7.77
C VAL A 30 -1.80 -2.59 6.28
N SER A 31 -1.93 -3.63 5.47
CA SER A 31 -2.06 -3.53 4.02
C SER A 31 -3.51 -3.26 3.57
N ARG A 32 -3.66 -2.57 2.43
CA ARG A 32 -4.97 -2.12 1.91
C ARG A 32 -5.90 -3.27 1.50
N ASP A 33 -5.38 -4.44 1.13
CA ASP A 33 -6.16 -5.62 0.71
C ASP A 33 -7.17 -6.10 1.75
N LYS A 34 -6.91 -5.87 3.04
CA LYS A 34 -7.82 -6.22 4.15
C LYS A 34 -9.15 -5.44 4.10
N PHE A 35 -9.18 -4.33 3.35
CA PHE A 35 -10.32 -3.43 3.23
C PHE A 35 -10.94 -3.45 1.83
N LEU A 36 -10.47 -4.34 0.94
CA LEU A 36 -10.97 -4.45 -0.43
C LEU A 36 -11.85 -5.70 -0.61
N PRO A 37 -12.92 -5.59 -1.44
CA PRO A 37 -13.60 -6.76 -1.99
C PRO A 37 -12.61 -7.73 -2.63
N GLU A 38 -12.92 -9.02 -2.62
CA GLU A 38 -11.99 -10.08 -3.06
C GLU A 38 -11.46 -9.87 -4.49
N ASN A 39 -12.33 -9.47 -5.41
CA ASN A 39 -11.99 -9.16 -6.80
C ASN A 39 -11.06 -7.94 -6.96
N LEU A 40 -10.91 -7.11 -5.92
CA LEU A 40 -10.08 -5.91 -5.93
C LEU A 40 -8.78 -6.05 -5.12
N ARG A 41 -8.59 -7.11 -4.33
CA ARG A 41 -7.39 -7.29 -3.49
C ARG A 41 -6.08 -7.28 -4.28
N GLY A 42 -6.09 -7.80 -5.51
CA GLY A 42 -4.93 -7.77 -6.41
C GLY A 42 -4.48 -6.35 -6.79
N TYR A 43 -5.36 -5.36 -6.66
CA TYR A 43 -5.07 -3.94 -6.93
C TYR A 43 -4.67 -3.15 -5.67
N ALA A 44 -4.48 -3.82 -4.53
CA ALA A 44 -4.17 -3.13 -3.27
C ALA A 44 -2.94 -2.24 -3.35
N ALA A 45 -1.91 -2.65 -4.09
CA ALA A 45 -0.67 -1.90 -4.28
C ALA A 45 -0.69 -0.91 -5.45
N VAL A 46 -1.82 -0.75 -6.15
CA VAL A 46 -1.96 0.25 -7.21
C VAL A 46 -2.26 1.60 -6.58
N ASP A 47 -1.40 2.57 -6.88
CA ASP A 47 -1.52 3.96 -6.42
C ASP A 47 -2.57 4.72 -7.22
N THR A 48 -3.83 4.33 -7.03
CA THR A 48 -4.99 4.98 -7.62
C THR A 48 -6.21 4.80 -6.70
N PRO A 49 -7.18 5.73 -6.72
CA PRO A 49 -8.48 5.49 -6.12
C PRO A 49 -9.13 4.22 -6.69
N LEU A 50 -9.72 3.41 -5.81
CA LEU A 50 -10.53 2.25 -6.21
C LEU A 50 -11.98 2.55 -5.80
N ARG A 51 -12.94 2.30 -6.70
CA ARG A 51 -14.36 2.41 -6.36
C ARG A 51 -14.77 1.21 -5.51
N ILE A 52 -14.98 1.47 -4.23
CA ILE A 52 -15.40 0.48 -3.22
C ILE A 52 -16.64 1.03 -2.50
N GLY A 53 -17.81 0.84 -3.10
CA GLY A 53 -19.09 1.43 -2.71
C GLY A 53 -19.88 1.87 -3.93
#